data_AF-A0A3M6GV82-F1
#
_entry.id   AF-A0A3M6GV82-F1
#
_cell.length_a   1.000
_cell.length_b   1.000
_cell.length_c   1.000
_cell.angle_alpha   90.00
_cell.angle_beta   90.00
_cell.angle_gamma   90.00
#
_symmetry.space_group_name_H-M   'P 1'
#
loop_
_entity.id
_entity.type
_entity.pdbx_description
1 polymer ?
#
loop_
_entity_poly.entity_id
_entity_poly.type
_entity_poly.pdbx_seq_one_letter_code
_entity_poly.pdbx_strand_id
1 'polypeptide(L)'
;MSILKAQQLDIGYGATRIVQDLSFSPPPAQVTALIGPNGCGKSTLLKAFARILTPQSGSLSLDGKAYSQLSAKELARKVAFLPQVLPIPEGVSVRQLVAYGRSPHNSLWGRLSGADQHSVEQALQRMELETLADELRLELLYSVGQTGGHFGAGLGVIELTIALHYVFDTPDDRLVWDVGHQAYPHKILTGRRARMSTLRQKDGVAAFPRRSESEYDTFGVGHSSTSISAALGMAIASRLQGSERKSIAVIGDGALTAGMAFEALNHAPEVAANMLVILNDNDMSISRNVGGLSNYLAKILSSRTYSSMREGSK
;
A
#
# COMPACT_ATOMS: atom_id res chain seq x y z
N MET A 1 25.83 -11.91 -26.73
CA MET A 1 24.68 -12.10 -27.64
C MET A 1 23.53 -11.27 -27.10
N SER A 2 22.80 -10.54 -27.96
CA SER A 2 21.66 -9.75 -27.50
C SER A 2 20.47 -10.65 -27.14
N ILE A 3 19.86 -10.40 -25.98
CA ILE A 3 18.69 -11.13 -25.49
C ILE A 3 17.43 -10.67 -26.20
N LEU A 4 17.25 -9.36 -26.44
CA LEU A 4 16.07 -8.79 -27.09
C LEU A 4 16.49 -7.99 -28.31
N LYS A 5 15.82 -8.15 -29.45
CA LYS A 5 16.13 -7.40 -30.66
C LYS A 5 14.86 -6.96 -31.38
N ALA A 6 14.82 -5.68 -31.73
CA ALA A 6 13.89 -5.09 -32.68
C ALA A 6 14.64 -4.75 -33.96
N GLN A 7 14.02 -5.03 -35.11
CA GLN A 7 14.58 -4.72 -36.41
C GLN A 7 13.50 -4.10 -37.30
N GLN A 8 13.74 -2.85 -37.72
CA GLN A 8 12.88 -2.04 -38.58
C GLN A 8 11.43 -2.03 -38.12
N LEU A 9 11.23 -1.79 -36.83
CA LEU A 9 9.96 -2.00 -36.16
C LEU A 9 9.04 -0.79 -36.34
N ASP A 10 7.88 -1.02 -36.97
CA ASP A 10 6.76 -0.06 -36.98
C ASP A 10 5.69 -0.49 -35.97
N ILE A 11 5.31 0.40 -35.06
CA ILE A 11 4.29 0.14 -34.04
C ILE A 11 3.29 1.29 -33.98
N GLY A 12 2.01 0.94 -33.90
CA GLY A 12 0.92 1.91 -33.91
C GLY A 12 -0.40 1.33 -33.42
N TYR A 13 -1.43 2.16 -33.38
CA TYR A 13 -2.81 1.77 -33.08
C TYR A 13 -3.70 2.09 -34.29
N GLY A 14 -4.33 1.07 -34.87
CA GLY A 14 -5.12 1.24 -36.09
C GLY A 14 -4.27 1.82 -37.22
N ALA A 15 -4.70 2.95 -37.79
CA ALA A 15 -3.95 3.66 -38.84
C ALA A 15 -2.81 4.54 -38.30
N THR A 16 -2.77 4.82 -36.99
CA THR A 16 -1.82 5.76 -36.40
C THR A 16 -0.50 5.08 -36.09
N ARG A 17 0.58 5.47 -36.78
CA ARG A 17 1.95 5.03 -36.49
C ARG A 17 2.56 5.88 -35.38
N ILE A 18 3.10 5.24 -34.35
CA ILE A 18 3.71 5.92 -33.19
C ILE A 18 5.23 5.78 -33.22
N VAL A 19 5.73 4.57 -33.46
CA VAL A 19 7.15 4.27 -33.62
C VAL A 19 7.35 3.79 -35.06
N GLN A 20 8.38 4.31 -35.73
CA GLN A 20 8.66 4.02 -37.13
C GLN A 20 10.14 3.64 -37.31
N ASP A 21 10.40 2.60 -38.09
CA ASP A 21 11.72 2.09 -38.46
C ASP A 21 12.70 1.94 -37.28
N LEU A 22 12.21 1.46 -36.13
CA LEU A 22 13.04 1.30 -34.95
C LEU A 22 13.84 0.00 -35.02
N SER A 23 15.16 0.11 -35.14
CA SER A 23 16.09 -1.00 -34.93
C SER A 23 16.85 -0.78 -33.62
N PHE A 24 16.67 -1.69 -32.67
CA PHE A 24 17.20 -1.53 -31.32
C PHE A 24 17.48 -2.87 -30.66
N SER A 25 18.53 -2.92 -29.85
CA SER A 25 18.98 -4.12 -29.16
C SER A 25 19.63 -3.72 -27.83
N PRO A 26 18.92 -3.83 -26.69
CA PRO A 26 19.51 -3.50 -25.40
C PRO A 26 20.65 -4.46 -25.07
N PRO A 27 21.72 -3.98 -24.41
CA PRO A 27 22.80 -4.85 -23.96
C PRO A 27 22.29 -5.86 -22.92
N PRO A 28 22.73 -7.13 -23.00
CA PRO A 28 22.35 -8.14 -22.02
C PRO A 28 22.89 -7.79 -20.63
N ALA A 29 22.18 -8.23 -19.58
CA ALA A 29 22.57 -8.03 -18.18
C ALA A 29 22.77 -6.55 -17.76
N GLN A 30 22.15 -5.61 -18.47
CA GLN A 30 22.14 -4.20 -18.10
C GLN A 30 20.71 -3.68 -17.98
N VAL A 31 20.53 -2.69 -17.10
CA VAL A 31 19.29 -1.92 -17.04
C VAL A 31 19.31 -0.91 -18.20
N THR A 32 18.31 -0.98 -19.06
CA THR A 32 18.15 -0.02 -20.17
C THR A 32 16.94 0.88 -19.90
N ALA A 33 17.17 2.20 -19.86
CA ALA A 33 16.12 3.19 -19.70
C ALA A 33 15.70 3.79 -21.06
N LEU A 34 14.39 3.87 -21.30
CA LEU A 34 13.80 4.56 -22.46
C LEU A 34 13.31 5.95 -22.02
N ILE A 35 13.98 7.01 -22.48
CA ILE A 35 13.70 8.39 -22.09
C ILE A 35 13.16 9.17 -23.29
N GLY A 36 12.17 10.02 -23.07
CA GLY A 36 11.62 10.90 -24.09
C GLY A 36 10.32 11.58 -23.64
N PRO A 37 9.81 12.56 -24.40
CA PRO A 37 8.58 13.29 -24.08
C PRO A 37 7.34 12.38 -23.99
N ASN A 38 6.28 12.87 -23.37
CA ASN A 38 4.98 12.17 -23.39
C ASN A 38 4.50 12.02 -24.85
N GLY A 39 3.92 10.86 -25.17
CA GLY A 39 3.45 10.55 -26.53
C GLY A 39 4.53 10.03 -27.50
N CYS A 40 5.83 10.06 -27.16
CA CYS A 40 6.90 9.63 -28.09
C CYS A 40 6.99 8.09 -28.30
N GLY A 41 6.03 7.31 -27.78
CA GLY A 41 5.96 5.87 -28.04
C GLY A 41 6.62 4.94 -27.02
N LYS A 42 7.13 5.43 -25.87
CA LYS A 42 7.76 4.60 -24.81
C LYS A 42 6.88 3.42 -24.39
N SER A 43 5.66 3.70 -23.93
CA SER A 43 4.72 2.68 -23.47
C SER A 43 4.27 1.77 -24.61
N THR A 44 4.16 2.31 -25.83
CA THR A 44 3.82 1.56 -27.03
C THR A 44 4.89 0.53 -27.37
N LEU A 45 6.17 0.91 -27.29
CA LEU A 45 7.30 0.03 -27.51
C LEU A 45 7.39 -1.08 -26.45
N LEU A 46 7.23 -0.74 -25.16
CA LEU A 46 7.23 -1.72 -24.08
C LEU A 46 6.09 -2.75 -24.22
N LYS A 47 4.89 -2.30 -24.65
CA LYS A 47 3.76 -3.21 -24.96
C LYS A 47 4.09 -4.14 -26.13
N ALA A 48 4.85 -3.69 -27.12
CA ALA A 48 5.28 -4.54 -28.22
C ALA A 48 6.27 -5.62 -27.77
N PHE A 49 7.25 -5.27 -26.94
CA PHE A 49 8.17 -6.23 -26.34
C PHE A 49 7.49 -7.26 -25.43
N ALA A 50 6.40 -6.87 -24.76
CA ALA A 50 5.56 -7.77 -23.98
C ALA A 50 4.59 -8.63 -24.82
N ARG A 51 4.57 -8.45 -26.16
CA ARG A 51 3.59 -9.07 -27.08
C ARG A 51 2.13 -8.76 -26.73
N ILE A 52 1.90 -7.61 -26.10
CA ILE A 52 0.56 -7.03 -25.86
C ILE A 52 0.11 -6.25 -27.11
N LEU A 53 1.07 -5.67 -27.84
CA LEU A 53 0.84 -4.96 -29.09
C LEU A 53 1.64 -5.61 -30.22
N THR A 54 0.95 -6.13 -31.22
CA THR A 54 1.62 -6.72 -32.40
C THR A 54 2.18 -5.59 -33.28
N PRO A 55 3.47 -5.63 -33.67
CA PRO A 55 4.03 -4.69 -34.64
C PRO A 55 3.27 -4.73 -35.98
N GLN A 56 3.18 -3.58 -36.66
CA GLN A 56 2.59 -3.49 -37.99
C GLN A 56 3.56 -3.97 -39.07
N SER A 57 4.86 -3.76 -38.85
CA SER A 57 5.95 -4.21 -39.72
C SER A 57 7.20 -4.48 -38.86
N GLY A 58 8.25 -5.02 -39.49
CA GLY A 58 9.49 -5.37 -38.82
C GLY A 58 9.42 -6.68 -38.03
N SER A 59 10.43 -6.92 -37.19
CA SER A 59 10.50 -8.15 -36.40
C SER A 59 11.03 -7.93 -34.99
N LEU A 60 10.53 -8.77 -34.08
CA LEU A 60 11.01 -8.91 -32.72
C LEU A 60 11.59 -10.32 -32.53
N SER A 61 12.73 -10.42 -31.86
CA SER A 61 13.31 -11.69 -31.44
C SER A 61 13.79 -11.66 -30.00
N LEU A 62 13.63 -12.78 -29.30
CA LEU A 62 14.14 -13.00 -27.95
C LEU A 62 15.03 -14.24 -27.95
N ASP A 63 16.25 -14.13 -27.42
CA ASP A 63 17.29 -15.16 -27.43
C ASP A 63 17.53 -15.75 -28.84
N GLY A 64 17.54 -14.88 -29.85
CA GLY A 64 17.72 -15.26 -31.26
C GLY A 64 16.52 -15.94 -31.92
N LYS A 65 15.43 -16.21 -31.19
CA LYS A 65 14.18 -16.75 -31.75
C LYS A 65 13.20 -15.63 -32.07
N ALA A 66 12.59 -15.68 -33.25
CA ALA A 66 11.53 -14.73 -33.60
C ALA A 66 10.34 -14.90 -32.66
N TYR A 67 9.66 -13.80 -32.31
CA TYR A 67 8.47 -13.84 -31.44
C TYR A 67 7.36 -14.75 -32.00
N SER A 68 7.26 -14.86 -33.33
CA SER A 68 6.33 -15.77 -34.01
C SER A 68 6.59 -17.24 -33.74
N GLN A 69 7.83 -17.60 -33.38
CA GLN A 69 8.25 -18.98 -33.07
C GLN A 69 8.12 -19.32 -31.59
N LEU A 70 7.84 -18.33 -30.73
CA LEU A 70 7.66 -18.53 -29.30
C LEU A 70 6.19 -18.75 -28.99
N SER A 71 5.88 -19.79 -28.22
CA SER A 71 4.57 -19.92 -27.60
C SER A 71 4.35 -18.81 -26.56
N ALA A 72 3.08 -18.51 -26.24
CA ALA A 72 2.75 -17.54 -25.18
C ALA A 72 3.38 -17.92 -23.84
N LYS A 73 3.43 -19.23 -23.52
CA LYS A 73 4.03 -19.76 -22.29
C LYS A 73 5.54 -19.58 -22.25
N GLU A 74 6.24 -19.82 -23.36
CA GLU A 74 7.70 -19.60 -23.44
C GLU A 74 8.07 -18.13 -23.30
N LEU A 75 7.30 -17.24 -23.93
CA LEU A 75 7.53 -15.81 -23.83
C LEU A 75 7.26 -15.30 -22.39
N ALA A 76 6.13 -15.68 -21.79
CA ALA A 76 5.75 -15.24 -20.45
C ALA A 76 6.69 -15.72 -19.34
N ARG A 77 7.48 -16.78 -19.58
CA ARG A 77 8.55 -17.23 -18.67
C ARG A 77 9.80 -16.35 -18.72
N LYS A 78 9.96 -15.55 -19.77
CA LYS A 78 11.17 -14.76 -20.04
C LYS A 78 10.92 -13.25 -20.03
N VAL A 79 9.70 -12.83 -20.30
CA VAL A 79 9.29 -11.43 -20.38
C VAL A 79 8.22 -11.17 -19.33
N ALA A 80 8.55 -10.34 -18.34
CA ALA A 80 7.60 -9.77 -17.41
C ALA A 80 7.28 -8.33 -17.85
N PHE A 81 6.03 -7.91 -17.68
CA PHE A 81 5.57 -6.57 -18.03
C PHE A 81 4.80 -5.96 -16.86
N LEU A 82 5.28 -4.80 -16.39
CA LEU A 82 4.61 -4.00 -15.38
C LEU A 82 3.95 -2.81 -16.07
N PRO A 83 2.61 -2.79 -16.24
CA PRO A 83 1.93 -1.66 -16.83
C PRO A 83 1.93 -0.46 -15.88
N GLN A 84 1.79 0.74 -16.44
CA GLN A 84 1.63 1.98 -15.66
C GLN A 84 0.37 1.97 -14.79
N VAL A 85 -0.70 1.32 -15.26
CA VAL A 85 -1.93 1.08 -14.51
C VAL A 85 -2.14 -0.43 -14.46
N LEU A 86 -2.09 -1.00 -13.27
CA LEU A 86 -2.41 -2.40 -13.03
C LEU A 86 -3.93 -2.55 -12.84
N PRO A 87 -4.64 -3.26 -13.73
CA PRO A 87 -6.00 -3.68 -13.42
C PRO A 87 -5.90 -4.83 -12.40
N ILE A 88 -6.00 -4.51 -11.12
CA ILE A 88 -6.08 -5.51 -10.05
C ILE A 88 -7.55 -5.96 -9.97
N PRO A 89 -7.85 -7.26 -10.16
CA PRO A 89 -9.23 -7.73 -10.00
C PRO A 89 -9.68 -7.53 -8.55
N GLU A 90 -10.93 -7.09 -8.37
CA GLU A 90 -11.52 -6.96 -7.03
C GLU A 90 -11.49 -8.29 -6.28
N GLY A 91 -11.21 -8.25 -4.98
CA GLY A 91 -11.16 -9.44 -4.13
C GLY A 91 -9.89 -10.29 -4.24
N VAL A 92 -8.87 -9.85 -5.00
CA VAL A 92 -7.58 -10.56 -5.08
C VAL A 92 -6.61 -10.04 -4.01
N SER A 93 -6.15 -10.93 -3.12
CA SER A 93 -5.10 -10.61 -2.15
C SER A 93 -3.73 -10.37 -2.82
N VAL A 94 -2.84 -9.65 -2.14
CA VAL A 94 -1.46 -9.40 -2.61
C VAL A 94 -0.73 -10.72 -2.91
N ARG A 95 -0.87 -11.71 -2.04
CA ARG A 95 -0.27 -13.04 -2.26
C ARG A 95 -0.81 -13.71 -3.52
N GLN A 96 -2.11 -13.63 -3.77
CA GLN A 96 -2.72 -14.18 -4.99
C GLN A 96 -2.27 -13.43 -6.24
N LEU A 97 -2.14 -12.11 -6.17
CA LEU A 97 -1.63 -11.30 -7.27
C LEU A 97 -0.18 -11.67 -7.62
N VAL A 98 0.69 -11.81 -6.61
CA VAL A 98 2.07 -12.28 -6.80
C VAL A 98 2.09 -13.72 -7.34
N ALA A 99 1.20 -14.58 -6.85
CA ALA A 99 1.06 -15.94 -7.34
C ALA A 99 0.64 -16.03 -8.82
N TYR A 100 -0.11 -15.07 -9.35
CA TYR A 100 -0.42 -15.04 -10.79
C TYR A 100 0.83 -14.89 -11.67
N GLY A 101 1.92 -14.31 -11.15
CA GLY A 101 3.23 -14.31 -11.81
C GLY A 101 3.81 -15.72 -12.04
N ARG A 102 3.32 -16.74 -11.31
CA ARG A 102 3.70 -18.15 -11.48
C ARG A 102 2.88 -18.89 -12.54
N SER A 103 1.82 -18.29 -13.09
CA SER A 103 0.96 -18.95 -14.09
C SER A 103 1.69 -19.58 -15.29
N PRO A 104 2.81 -19.03 -15.82
CA PRO A 104 3.56 -19.69 -16.90
C PRO A 104 4.34 -20.93 -16.44
N HIS A 105 4.53 -21.11 -15.13
CA HIS A 105 5.27 -22.22 -14.54
C HIS A 105 4.36 -23.33 -14.02
N ASN A 106 3.10 -23.00 -13.69
CA ASN A 106 2.13 -23.95 -13.17
C ASN A 106 1.77 -25.07 -14.18
N SER A 107 1.32 -26.20 -13.62
CA SER A 107 0.72 -27.30 -14.38
C SER A 107 -0.72 -26.95 -14.82
N LEU A 108 -1.26 -27.71 -15.77
CA LEU A 108 -2.60 -27.49 -16.36
C LEU A 108 -3.76 -27.42 -15.34
N TRP A 109 -3.55 -27.91 -14.12
CA TRP A 109 -4.56 -27.98 -13.06
C TRP A 109 -4.54 -26.78 -12.10
N GLY A 110 -3.75 -25.74 -12.39
CA GLY A 110 -3.83 -24.44 -11.71
C GLY A 110 -3.32 -24.39 -10.27
N ARG A 111 -2.90 -25.53 -9.69
CA ARG A 111 -2.37 -25.57 -8.31
C ARG A 111 -0.89 -25.21 -8.30
N LEU A 112 -0.53 -24.21 -7.48
CA LEU A 112 0.86 -23.85 -7.22
C LEU A 112 1.59 -25.07 -6.62
N SER A 113 2.72 -25.46 -7.22
CA SER A 113 3.59 -26.45 -6.60
C SER A 113 4.26 -25.88 -5.34
N GLY A 114 4.88 -26.73 -4.51
CA GLY A 114 5.66 -26.25 -3.36
C GLY A 114 6.79 -25.28 -3.77
N ALA A 115 7.40 -25.51 -4.93
CA ALA A 115 8.42 -24.60 -5.48
C ALA A 115 7.83 -23.25 -5.93
N ASP A 116 6.61 -23.25 -6.48
CA ASP A 116 5.92 -22.01 -6.85
C ASP A 116 5.50 -21.22 -5.61
N GLN A 117 5.00 -21.90 -4.57
CA GLN A 117 4.70 -21.28 -3.29
C GLN A 117 5.94 -20.65 -2.67
N HIS A 118 7.07 -21.35 -2.69
CA HIS A 118 8.34 -20.81 -2.20
C HIS A 118 8.79 -19.58 -3.01
N SER A 119 8.61 -19.59 -4.34
CA SER A 119 8.95 -18.44 -5.18
C SER A 119 8.06 -17.22 -4.90
N VAL A 120 6.76 -17.45 -4.65
CA VAL A 120 5.82 -16.40 -4.22
C VAL A 120 6.24 -15.83 -2.89
N GLU A 121 6.59 -16.69 -1.94
CA GLU A 121 7.04 -16.29 -0.60
C GLU A 121 8.32 -15.45 -0.67
N GLN A 122 9.33 -15.92 -1.42
CA GLN A 122 10.55 -15.14 -1.64
C GLN A 122 10.27 -13.78 -2.30
N ALA A 123 9.30 -13.71 -3.23
CA ALA A 123 8.95 -12.45 -3.87
C ALA A 123 8.25 -11.47 -2.90
N LEU A 124 7.40 -11.98 -2.01
CA LEU A 124 6.77 -11.20 -0.94
C LEU A 124 7.82 -10.74 0.10
N GLN A 125 8.71 -11.64 0.50
CA GLN A 125 9.83 -11.34 1.40
C GLN A 125 10.78 -10.27 0.83
N ARG A 126 11.02 -10.28 -0.50
CA ARG A 126 11.80 -9.23 -1.17
C ARG A 126 11.17 -7.84 -1.13
N MET A 127 9.88 -7.74 -0.82
CA MET A 127 9.22 -6.45 -0.56
C MET A 127 9.39 -6.01 0.90
N GLU A 128 10.04 -6.83 1.73
CA GLU A 128 10.50 -6.56 3.10
C GLU A 128 9.41 -6.04 4.07
N LEU A 129 8.12 -6.14 3.74
CA LEU A 129 7.05 -5.61 4.60
C LEU A 129 6.94 -6.38 5.92
N GLU A 130 7.13 -7.70 5.89
CA GLU A 130 7.20 -8.52 7.10
C GLU A 130 8.46 -8.23 7.91
N THR A 131 9.61 -8.11 7.23
CA THR A 131 10.88 -7.73 7.85
C THR A 131 10.79 -6.37 8.53
N LEU A 132 10.19 -5.38 7.86
CA LEU A 132 9.95 -4.06 8.42
C LEU A 132 9.02 -4.11 9.64
N ALA A 133 7.96 -4.91 9.59
CA ALA A 133 7.07 -5.09 10.74
C ALA A 133 7.82 -5.71 11.94
N ASP A 134 8.67 -6.70 11.70
CA ASP A 134 9.49 -7.34 12.74
C ASP A 134 10.55 -6.40 13.30
N GLU A 135 11.22 -5.62 12.45
CA GLU A 135 12.17 -4.59 12.90
C GLU A 135 11.49 -3.51 13.75
N LEU A 136 10.31 -3.03 13.33
CA LEU A 136 9.53 -2.07 14.11
C LEU A 136 9.10 -2.67 15.45
N ARG A 137 8.68 -3.94 15.46
CA ARG A 137 8.29 -4.66 16.68
C ARG A 137 9.45 -4.76 17.66
N LEU A 138 10.64 -5.13 17.18
CA LEU A 138 11.86 -5.18 17.99
C LEU A 138 12.29 -3.80 18.49
N GLU A 139 12.22 -2.78 17.64
CA GLU A 139 12.54 -1.40 18.01
C GLU A 139 11.60 -0.86 19.10
N LEU A 140 10.30 -1.16 19.00
CA LEU A 140 9.30 -0.81 20.02
C LEU A 140 9.55 -1.53 21.34
N LEU A 141 9.81 -2.85 21.29
CA LEU A 141 10.22 -3.66 22.45
C LEU A 141 11.42 -3.06 23.16
N TYR A 142 12.44 -2.70 22.40
CA TYR A 142 13.66 -2.13 22.94
C TYR A 142 13.45 -0.73 23.52
N SER A 143 12.97 0.21 22.70
CA SER A 143 12.84 1.63 23.10
C SER A 143 11.84 1.84 24.24
N VAL A 144 10.62 1.30 24.11
CA VAL A 144 9.58 1.44 25.14
C VAL A 144 9.90 0.63 26.39
N GLY A 145 10.65 -0.48 26.26
CA GLY A 145 11.17 -1.24 27.40
C GLY A 145 12.12 -0.42 28.28
N GLN A 146 12.87 0.53 27.70
CA GLN A 146 13.78 1.41 28.43
C GLN A 146 13.08 2.64 29.01
N THR A 147 12.16 3.25 28.26
CA THR A 147 11.53 4.53 28.64
C THR A 147 10.19 4.37 29.37
N GLY A 148 9.59 3.18 29.31
CA GLY A 148 8.18 2.97 29.62
C GLY A 148 7.24 3.62 28.59
N GLY A 149 5.94 3.32 28.67
CA GLY A 149 4.92 3.88 27.76
C GLY A 149 3.88 2.86 27.32
N HIS A 150 3.07 3.22 26.32
CA HIS A 150 1.96 2.41 25.83
C HIS A 150 2.42 1.30 24.88
N PHE A 151 2.89 0.21 25.49
CA PHE A 151 3.52 -0.89 24.78
C PHE A 151 2.55 -1.67 23.87
N GLY A 152 1.44 -2.17 24.41
CA GLY A 152 0.49 -3.01 23.66
C GLY A 152 -0.23 -2.27 22.54
N ALA A 153 -0.56 -0.99 22.75
CA ALA A 153 -1.27 -0.18 21.75
C ALA A 153 -0.43 0.05 20.49
N GLY A 154 0.87 0.35 20.63
CA GLY A 154 1.77 0.52 19.50
C GLY A 154 2.05 -0.78 18.75
N LEU A 155 2.22 -1.89 19.47
CA LEU A 155 2.41 -3.21 18.85
C LEU A 155 1.21 -3.66 18.00
N GLY A 156 -0.01 -3.36 18.44
CA GLY A 156 -1.23 -3.78 17.77
C GLY A 156 -1.51 -3.06 16.44
N VAL A 157 -0.76 -1.99 16.13
CA VAL A 157 -0.97 -1.18 14.92
C VAL A 157 0.25 -1.10 14.02
N ILE A 158 1.28 -1.94 14.19
CA ILE A 158 2.50 -1.88 13.37
C ILE A 158 2.16 -2.04 11.89
N GLU A 159 1.46 -3.11 11.54
CA GLU A 159 1.11 -3.45 10.16
C GLU A 159 0.14 -2.41 9.58
N LEU A 160 -0.82 -1.93 10.39
CA LEU A 160 -1.70 -0.81 10.01
C LEU A 160 -0.90 0.46 9.72
N THR A 161 0.10 0.77 10.55
CA THR A 161 0.92 1.97 10.39
C THR A 161 1.78 1.90 9.13
N ILE A 162 2.37 0.74 8.85
CA ILE A 162 3.10 0.50 7.59
C ILE A 162 2.16 0.71 6.41
N ALA A 163 0.96 0.09 6.43
CA ALA A 163 -0.01 0.22 5.35
C ALA A 163 -0.43 1.68 5.13
N LEU A 164 -0.68 2.44 6.20
CA LEU A 164 -1.02 3.85 6.13
C LEU A 164 0.08 4.68 5.46
N HIS A 165 1.33 4.50 5.85
CA HIS A 165 2.46 5.22 5.23
C HIS A 165 2.84 4.72 3.84
N TYR A 166 2.44 3.51 3.49
CA TYR A 166 2.64 2.96 2.14
C TYR A 166 1.57 3.45 1.16
N VAL A 167 0.33 3.57 1.61
CA VAL A 167 -0.83 3.93 0.77
C VAL A 167 -0.99 5.45 0.63
N PHE A 168 -0.70 6.22 1.68
CA PHE A 168 -0.91 7.67 1.72
C PHE A 168 0.40 8.45 1.64
N ASP A 169 0.36 9.58 0.93
CA ASP A 169 1.53 10.46 0.74
C ASP A 169 1.69 11.41 1.93
N THR A 170 2.04 10.86 3.09
CA THR A 170 2.27 11.68 4.29
C THR A 170 3.60 12.45 4.16
N PRO A 171 3.68 13.74 4.54
CA PRO A 171 2.73 14.48 5.36
C PRO A 171 1.67 15.29 4.59
N ASP A 172 1.62 15.19 3.26
CA ASP A 172 0.58 15.88 2.50
C ASP A 172 -0.80 15.27 2.78
N ASP A 173 -0.94 13.96 2.72
CA ASP A 173 -2.10 13.31 3.29
C ASP A 173 -2.09 13.45 4.83
N ARG A 174 -3.25 13.83 5.37
CA ARG A 174 -3.40 14.16 6.79
C ARG A 174 -3.77 12.93 7.58
N LEU A 175 -2.81 12.39 8.33
CA LEU A 175 -3.03 11.29 9.25
C LEU A 175 -3.18 11.79 10.69
N VAL A 176 -4.32 11.52 11.30
CA VAL A 176 -4.68 11.92 12.67
C VAL A 176 -4.87 10.69 13.55
N TRP A 177 -4.03 10.55 14.58
CA TRP A 177 -4.09 9.46 15.55
C TRP A 177 -4.87 9.87 16.79
N ASP A 178 -5.99 9.23 17.10
CA ASP A 178 -6.76 9.53 18.31
C ASP A 178 -5.98 9.16 19.59
N VAL A 179 -5.98 10.06 20.58
CA VAL A 179 -5.12 10.02 21.79
C VAL A 179 -3.61 10.07 21.50
N GLY A 180 -3.13 9.31 20.50
CA GLY A 180 -1.74 9.28 20.05
C GLY A 180 -0.89 8.16 20.65
N HIS A 181 -1.41 7.42 21.63
CA HIS A 181 -0.66 6.41 22.38
C HIS A 181 -0.24 5.19 21.55
N GLN A 182 -0.95 4.90 20.46
CA GLN A 182 -0.60 3.85 19.49
C GLN A 182 0.36 4.33 18.38
N ALA A 183 0.73 5.62 18.34
CA ALA A 183 1.45 6.22 17.21
C ALA A 183 2.98 6.07 17.28
N TYR A 184 3.52 5.18 18.13
CA TYR A 184 4.97 4.98 18.19
C TYR A 184 5.59 4.40 16.91
N PRO A 185 5.00 3.39 16.23
CA PRO A 185 5.48 2.96 14.92
C PRO A 185 5.49 4.12 13.90
N HIS A 186 4.47 4.98 13.95
CA HIS A 186 4.37 6.17 13.10
C HIS A 186 5.55 7.10 13.35
N LYS A 187 5.90 7.38 14.62
CA LYS A 187 7.08 8.20 14.95
C LYS A 187 8.37 7.58 14.42
N ILE A 188 8.55 6.26 14.59
CA ILE A 188 9.73 5.54 14.10
C ILE A 188 9.88 5.68 12.58
N LEU A 189 8.81 5.43 11.83
CA LEU A 189 8.80 5.48 10.35
C LEU A 189 8.97 6.91 9.80
N THR A 190 8.67 7.93 10.59
CA THR A 190 8.71 9.34 10.16
C THR A 190 9.93 10.06 10.73
N GLY A 191 11.09 9.40 10.66
CA GLY A 191 12.40 9.99 10.92
C GLY A 191 12.81 10.10 12.39
N ARG A 192 12.04 9.55 13.35
CA ARG A 192 12.35 9.68 14.79
C ARG A 192 12.95 8.44 15.42
N ARG A 193 13.22 7.37 14.66
CA ARG A 193 13.81 6.10 15.14
C ARG A 193 14.96 6.30 16.13
N ALA A 194 16.01 7.01 15.75
CA ALA A 194 17.22 7.20 16.55
C ALA A 194 16.99 7.93 17.90
N ARG A 195 15.86 8.65 18.04
CA ARG A 195 15.53 9.42 19.24
C ARG A 195 14.52 8.72 20.15
N MET A 196 14.03 7.53 19.77
CA MET A 196 13.00 6.82 20.53
C MET A 196 13.45 6.42 21.94
N SER A 197 14.74 6.28 22.20
CA SER A 197 15.31 6.08 23.55
C SER A 197 15.08 7.28 24.51
N THR A 198 14.68 8.44 23.98
CA THR A 198 14.34 9.65 24.74
C THR A 198 12.83 9.84 24.90
N LEU A 199 12.02 8.86 24.51
CA LEU A 199 10.56 8.92 24.58
C LEU A 199 10.10 9.29 26.00
N ARG A 200 9.20 10.28 26.10
CA ARG A 200 8.62 10.83 27.35
C ARG A 200 9.62 11.50 28.29
N GLN A 201 10.87 11.70 27.88
CA GLN A 201 11.86 12.44 28.65
C GLN A 201 11.79 13.93 28.34
N LYS A 202 12.29 14.76 29.26
CA LYS A 202 12.43 16.20 29.03
C LYS A 202 13.31 16.42 27.79
N ASP A 203 12.85 17.28 26.88
CA ASP A 203 13.51 17.61 25.61
C ASP A 203 13.66 16.43 24.62
N GLY A 204 13.07 15.27 24.96
CA GLY A 204 13.04 14.06 24.15
C GLY A 204 11.80 13.98 23.24
N VAL A 205 11.55 12.78 22.70
CA VAL A 205 10.38 12.50 21.86
C VAL A 205 9.11 12.54 22.71
N ALA A 206 8.09 13.27 22.27
CA ALA A 206 6.82 13.39 22.98
C ALA A 206 6.07 12.06 23.03
N ALA A 207 5.29 11.88 24.10
CA ALA A 207 4.45 10.69 24.30
C ALA A 207 3.39 10.51 23.21
N PHE A 208 2.96 11.59 22.58
CA PHE A 208 1.89 11.62 21.61
C PHE A 208 2.30 12.46 20.39
N PRO A 209 1.65 12.31 19.22
CA PRO A 209 1.85 13.20 18.10
C PRO A 209 1.70 14.68 18.51
N ARG A 210 2.71 15.47 18.15
CA ARG A 210 2.83 16.88 18.47
C ARG A 210 3.25 17.63 17.22
N ARG A 211 2.39 18.53 16.74
CA ARG A 211 2.64 19.33 15.51
C ARG A 211 3.99 20.05 15.47
N SER A 212 4.49 20.52 16.62
CA SER A 212 5.78 21.20 16.70
C SER A 212 6.98 20.24 16.73
N GLU A 213 6.75 18.93 16.87
CA GLU A 213 7.81 17.90 16.85
C GLU A 213 8.07 17.37 15.44
N SER A 214 7.02 17.22 14.63
CA SER A 214 7.13 16.66 13.27
C SER A 214 5.99 17.17 12.38
N GLU A 215 6.28 17.42 11.11
CA GLU A 215 5.27 17.72 10.08
C GLU A 215 4.29 16.57 9.84
N TYR A 216 4.70 15.34 10.13
CA TYR A 216 3.88 14.13 10.06
C TYR A 216 2.84 14.05 11.19
N ASP A 217 3.04 14.79 12.29
CA ASP A 217 2.11 14.85 13.42
C ASP A 217 1.05 15.91 13.12
N THR A 218 0.15 15.63 12.17
CA THR A 218 -0.73 16.66 11.57
C THR A 218 -1.75 17.29 12.52
N PHE A 219 -2.02 16.64 13.65
CA PHE A 219 -2.85 17.15 14.74
C PHE A 219 -2.23 16.84 16.10
N GLY A 220 -2.33 17.79 17.04
CA GLY A 220 -1.84 17.58 18.40
C GLY A 220 -2.88 16.83 19.21
N VAL A 221 -2.49 15.72 19.84
CA VAL A 221 -3.42 14.81 20.52
C VAL A 221 -2.98 14.49 21.94
N GLY A 222 -3.92 13.93 22.70
CA GLY A 222 -3.74 13.50 24.09
C GLY A 222 -5.08 13.18 24.74
N HIS A 223 -6.11 13.97 24.44
CA HIS A 223 -7.50 13.63 24.75
C HIS A 223 -8.09 12.70 23.69
N SER A 224 -8.97 11.81 24.12
CA SER A 224 -9.66 10.87 23.23
C SER A 224 -10.77 11.54 22.43
N SER A 225 -11.17 10.88 21.35
CA SER A 225 -12.37 11.16 20.57
C SER A 225 -12.34 12.47 19.78
N THR A 226 -11.14 13.02 19.57
CA THR A 226 -10.93 14.31 18.87
C THR A 226 -10.52 14.12 17.41
N SER A 227 -10.05 12.93 17.03
CA SER A 227 -9.49 12.64 15.70
C SER A 227 -10.48 12.80 14.55
N ILE A 228 -11.71 12.31 14.70
CA ILE A 228 -12.73 12.37 13.63
C ILE A 228 -13.12 13.82 13.35
N SER A 229 -13.41 14.62 14.38
CA SER A 229 -13.72 16.04 14.22
C SER A 229 -12.55 16.81 13.59
N ALA A 230 -11.31 16.50 14.00
CA ALA A 230 -10.12 17.12 13.43
C ALA A 230 -9.95 16.78 11.94
N ALA A 231 -10.03 15.49 11.58
CA ALA A 231 -9.93 15.04 10.19
C ALA A 231 -11.10 15.57 9.33
N LEU A 232 -12.30 15.69 9.90
CA LEU A 232 -13.45 16.32 9.25
C LEU A 232 -13.15 17.79 8.89
N GLY A 233 -12.63 18.57 9.85
CA GLY A 233 -12.20 19.94 9.60
C GLY A 233 -11.13 20.04 8.52
N MET A 234 -10.16 19.13 8.53
CA MET A 234 -9.12 19.04 7.49
C MET A 234 -9.70 18.71 6.11
N ALA A 235 -10.69 17.81 6.01
CA ALA A 235 -11.34 17.46 4.76
C ALA A 235 -12.14 18.63 4.19
N ILE A 236 -12.89 19.35 5.04
CA ILE A 236 -13.63 20.56 4.63
C ILE A 236 -12.64 21.63 4.13
N ALA A 237 -11.56 21.89 4.87
CA ALA A 237 -10.54 22.86 4.47
C ALA A 237 -9.88 22.49 3.13
N SER A 238 -9.57 21.21 2.92
CA SER A 238 -8.97 20.72 1.67
C SER A 238 -9.88 20.98 0.48
N ARG A 239 -11.18 20.69 0.62
CA ARG A 239 -12.18 20.99 -0.40
C ARG A 239 -12.27 22.50 -0.71
N LEU A 240 -12.30 23.35 0.33
CA LEU A 240 -12.36 24.80 0.15
C LEU A 240 -11.12 25.37 -0.55
N GLN A 241 -9.98 24.69 -0.42
CA GLN A 241 -8.72 25.05 -1.07
C GLN A 241 -8.55 24.42 -2.46
N GLY A 242 -9.50 23.59 -2.93
CA GLY A 242 -9.35 22.82 -4.16
C GLY A 242 -8.24 21.78 -4.11
N SER A 243 -7.88 21.31 -2.91
CA SER A 243 -6.86 20.29 -2.70
C SER A 243 -7.48 18.90 -2.66
N GLU A 244 -6.86 17.95 -3.36
CA GLU A 244 -7.27 16.54 -3.42
C GLU A 244 -6.69 15.68 -2.27
N ARG A 245 -6.00 16.31 -1.31
CA ARG A 245 -5.35 15.62 -0.20
C ARG A 245 -6.35 14.78 0.60
N LYS A 246 -5.90 13.66 1.14
CA LYS A 246 -6.73 12.77 1.95
C LYS A 246 -6.66 13.17 3.43
N SER A 247 -7.78 13.00 4.13
CA SER A 247 -7.88 13.20 5.57
C SER A 247 -8.28 11.88 6.22
N ILE A 248 -7.43 11.37 7.11
CA ILE A 248 -7.54 10.04 7.71
C ILE A 248 -7.53 10.18 9.23
N ALA A 249 -8.56 9.65 9.89
CA ALA A 249 -8.62 9.51 11.35
C ALA A 249 -8.45 8.05 11.74
N VAL A 250 -7.52 7.76 12.67
CA VAL A 250 -7.36 6.44 13.29
C VAL A 250 -7.85 6.53 14.73
N ILE A 251 -8.94 5.84 15.05
CA ILE A 251 -9.60 5.90 16.36
C ILE A 251 -9.74 4.50 16.96
N GLY A 252 -9.54 4.38 18.28
CA GLY A 252 -9.82 3.14 19.00
C GLY A 252 -11.32 2.98 19.30
N ASP A 253 -11.77 1.75 19.43
CA ASP A 253 -13.15 1.38 19.80
C ASP A 253 -13.65 2.07 21.08
N GLY A 254 -12.83 2.18 22.11
CA GLY A 254 -13.15 2.90 23.34
C GLY A 254 -13.40 4.39 23.12
N ALA A 255 -12.55 5.03 22.31
CA ALA A 255 -12.65 6.46 22.00
C ALA A 255 -13.84 6.77 21.08
N LEU A 256 -14.30 5.82 20.27
CA LEU A 256 -15.48 5.99 19.41
C LEU A 256 -16.77 6.19 20.23
N THR A 257 -16.80 5.72 21.49
CA THR A 257 -18.00 5.79 22.33
C THR A 257 -18.36 7.20 22.82
N ALA A 258 -17.46 8.17 22.69
CA ALA A 258 -17.70 9.52 23.20
C ALA A 258 -18.54 10.36 22.23
N GLY A 259 -19.34 11.27 22.79
CA GLY A 259 -20.27 12.11 22.02
C GLY A 259 -19.61 12.95 20.91
N MET A 260 -18.37 13.41 21.10
CA MET A 260 -17.65 14.19 20.07
C MET A 260 -17.37 13.37 18.81
N ALA A 261 -17.02 12.08 18.96
CA ALA A 261 -16.80 11.20 17.82
C ALA A 261 -18.11 10.93 17.07
N PHE A 262 -19.22 10.75 17.81
CA PHE A 262 -20.55 10.58 17.21
C PHE A 262 -21.05 11.84 16.50
N GLU A 263 -20.85 13.02 17.08
CA GLU A 263 -21.22 14.28 16.46
C GLU A 263 -20.51 14.46 15.13
N ALA A 264 -19.19 14.24 15.09
CA ALA A 264 -18.42 14.36 13.86
C ALA A 264 -18.82 13.34 12.80
N LEU A 265 -19.11 12.09 13.20
CA LEU A 265 -19.63 11.07 12.29
C LEU A 265 -21.01 11.41 11.74
N ASN A 266 -21.88 12.03 12.54
CA ASN A 266 -23.19 12.47 12.10
C ASN A 266 -23.11 13.69 11.16
N HIS A 267 -22.14 14.57 11.38
CA HIS A 267 -21.92 15.78 10.58
C HIS A 267 -21.24 15.47 9.24
N ALA A 268 -20.30 14.52 9.18
CA ALA A 268 -19.51 14.25 7.97
C ALA A 268 -20.35 13.99 6.69
N PRO A 269 -21.48 13.24 6.72
CA PRO A 269 -22.36 13.07 5.57
C PRO A 269 -23.09 14.35 5.15
N GLU A 270 -23.55 15.16 6.11
CA GLU A 270 -24.26 16.41 5.85
C GLU A 270 -23.41 17.37 5.01
N VAL A 271 -22.11 17.43 5.31
CA VAL A 271 -21.16 18.26 4.57
C VAL A 271 -20.47 17.51 3.42
N ALA A 272 -20.84 16.26 3.14
CA ALA A 272 -20.22 15.40 2.12
C ALA A 272 -18.68 15.41 2.21
N ALA A 273 -18.14 15.19 3.41
CA ALA A 273 -16.69 15.21 3.64
C ALA A 273 -16.00 14.00 3.01
N ASN A 274 -14.93 14.27 2.26
CA ASN A 274 -14.05 13.22 1.71
C ASN A 274 -12.98 12.84 2.74
N MET A 275 -13.30 11.91 3.63
CA MET A 275 -12.40 11.46 4.70
C MET A 275 -12.50 9.95 4.93
N LEU A 276 -11.43 9.37 5.47
CA LEU A 276 -11.37 7.97 5.91
C LEU A 276 -11.33 7.91 7.43
N VAL A 277 -12.22 7.11 8.03
CA VAL A 277 -12.16 6.77 9.45
C VAL A 277 -11.78 5.31 9.58
N ILE A 278 -10.67 5.05 10.26
CA ILE A 278 -10.19 3.70 10.59
C ILE A 278 -10.48 3.44 12.06
N LEU A 279 -11.35 2.47 12.29
CA LEU A 279 -11.63 1.95 13.62
C LEU A 279 -10.64 0.82 13.95
N ASN A 280 -9.76 1.07 14.90
CA ASN A 280 -8.89 0.06 15.49
C ASN A 280 -9.64 -0.62 16.64
N ASP A 281 -10.35 -1.69 16.34
CA ASP A 281 -11.11 -2.48 17.30
C ASP A 281 -10.26 -3.61 17.87
N ASN A 282 -9.91 -3.52 19.15
CA ASN A 282 -9.13 -4.51 19.88
C ASN A 282 -9.85 -4.97 21.16
N ASP A 283 -11.17 -4.73 21.28
CA ASP A 283 -12.02 -5.00 22.44
C ASP A 283 -11.55 -4.36 23.77
N MET A 284 -10.63 -3.40 23.70
CA MET A 284 -9.84 -2.94 24.86
C MET A 284 -9.66 -1.42 24.89
N SER A 285 -10.11 -0.79 25.98
CA SER A 285 -9.58 0.50 26.45
C SER A 285 -8.41 0.26 27.42
N ILE A 286 -8.23 1.10 28.47
CA ILE A 286 -7.36 0.80 29.62
C ILE A 286 -7.89 -0.45 30.39
N SER A 287 -9.20 -0.65 30.38
CA SER A 287 -9.91 -1.87 30.80
C SER A 287 -10.79 -2.37 29.64
N ARG A 288 -11.38 -3.57 29.73
CA ARG A 288 -12.34 -4.07 28.73
C ARG A 288 -13.42 -3.02 28.44
N ASN A 289 -13.78 -2.88 27.16
CA ASN A 289 -14.82 -1.96 26.76
C ASN A 289 -16.18 -2.37 27.32
N VAL A 290 -16.92 -1.38 27.83
CA VAL A 290 -18.27 -1.54 28.37
C VAL A 290 -19.22 -0.67 27.54
N GLY A 291 -20.24 -1.28 26.93
CA GLY A 291 -21.25 -0.52 26.19
C GLY A 291 -21.95 -1.30 25.07
N GLY A 292 -23.12 -0.80 24.65
CA GLY A 292 -23.93 -1.41 23.59
C GLY A 292 -23.28 -1.35 22.20
N LEU A 293 -22.41 -0.36 21.94
CA LEU A 293 -21.74 -0.18 20.65
C LEU A 293 -20.65 -1.25 20.42
N SER A 294 -19.79 -1.53 21.41
CA SER A 294 -18.77 -2.59 21.31
C SER A 294 -19.42 -3.96 21.07
N ASN A 295 -20.52 -4.26 21.79
CA ASN A 295 -21.31 -5.47 21.55
C ASN A 295 -21.97 -5.50 20.17
N TYR A 296 -22.38 -4.35 19.63
CA TYR A 296 -22.99 -4.22 18.31
C TYR A 296 -21.97 -4.37 17.18
N LEU A 297 -20.80 -3.75 17.30
CA LEU A 297 -19.67 -3.88 16.36
C LEU A 297 -19.13 -5.32 16.34
N ALA A 298 -18.93 -5.93 17.51
CA ALA A 298 -18.61 -7.36 17.61
C ALA A 298 -19.70 -8.23 16.95
N LYS A 299 -20.99 -7.84 17.03
CA LYS A 299 -22.11 -8.53 16.34
C LYS A 299 -22.08 -8.36 14.82
N ILE A 300 -21.68 -7.19 14.33
CA ILE A 300 -21.53 -6.92 12.89
C ILE A 300 -20.35 -7.74 12.34
N LEU A 301 -19.21 -7.71 13.03
CA LEU A 301 -18.01 -8.48 12.69
C LEU A 301 -18.23 -10.00 12.81
N SER A 302 -19.10 -10.47 13.71
CA SER A 302 -19.47 -11.89 13.85
C SER A 302 -20.71 -12.31 13.04
N SER A 303 -21.35 -11.38 12.32
CA SER A 303 -22.51 -11.70 11.49
C SER A 303 -22.10 -12.62 10.32
N ARG A 304 -22.98 -13.54 9.93
CA ARG A 304 -22.73 -14.59 8.92
C ARG A 304 -22.21 -14.03 7.57
N THR A 305 -22.49 -12.77 7.27
CA THR A 305 -21.98 -12.05 6.09
C THR A 305 -20.47 -11.77 6.15
N TYR A 306 -19.91 -11.45 7.32
CA TYR A 306 -18.46 -11.26 7.47
C TYR A 306 -17.71 -12.61 7.54
N SER A 307 -18.27 -13.61 8.22
CA SER A 307 -17.69 -14.96 8.24
C SER A 307 -17.72 -15.65 6.87
N SER A 308 -18.75 -15.43 6.04
CA SER A 308 -18.79 -15.98 4.67
C SER A 308 -17.83 -15.28 3.70
N MET A 309 -17.53 -13.99 3.89
CA MET A 309 -16.42 -13.31 3.20
C MET A 309 -15.05 -13.87 3.61
N ARG A 310 -14.90 -14.32 4.86
CA ARG A 310 -13.65 -14.96 5.36
C ARG A 310 -13.52 -16.43 4.95
N GLU A 311 -14.63 -17.17 4.85
CA GLU A 311 -14.64 -18.59 4.44
C GLU A 311 -14.65 -18.81 2.92
N GLY A 312 -15.13 -17.83 2.13
CA GLY A 312 -15.01 -17.84 0.67
C GLY A 312 -13.58 -17.65 0.14
N SER A 313 -12.60 -17.53 1.03
CA SER A 313 -11.15 -17.42 0.73
C SER A 313 -10.37 -18.72 0.99
N LYS A 314 -11.02 -19.89 0.94
CA LYS A 314 -10.34 -21.20 0.85
C LYS A 314 -10.25 -21.69 -0.59
#